data_AF-A0A6M3LHH4-F1
#
_entry.id   AF-A0A6M3LHH4-F1
#
_cell.length_a   1.000
_cell.length_b   1.000
_cell.length_c   1.000
_cell.angle_alpha   90.00
_cell.angle_beta   90.00
_cell.angle_gamma   90.00
#
_symmetry.space_group_name_H-M   'P 1'
#
loop_
_entity.id
_entity.type
_entity.pdbx_description
1 polymer ?
#
loop_
_entity_poly.entity_id
_entity_poly.type
_entity_poly.pdbx_seq_one_letter_code
_entity_poly.pdbx_strand_id
1 'polypeptide(L)'
;MIMEFSLSKAREQNGKRPLVEGTIERPYINEQGEPEALIPAALTLEEVKPSFDEYLERVSLFEKSAEDLEVKDDETREQAANLAAGAKKISKAVDARRKEVIAPAESFVKSVNAFCRKFTDRLSTAAGIAGRKELDYINLQEMKRREQERLALEATAKLQKQINKEAAKKHIEPIQVAAPVVPEMQTTARTESGVTSFTVKTWEVEVVSENEVPREFCSSDMRKLREAVKNGVRDVAGCRIYEKVEIRHRS
;
A
#
# COMPACT_ATOMS: atom_id res chain seq x y z
N MET A 1 -44.53 74.56 28.04
CA MET A 1 -44.90 73.56 27.00
C MET A 1 -44.28 72.24 27.48
N ILE A 2 -44.91 71.49 28.38
CA ILE A 2 -45.97 70.47 28.13
C ILE A 2 -45.47 69.51 27.02
N MET A 3 -45.25 68.20 27.17
CA MET A 3 -45.69 67.16 28.12
C MET A 3 -44.71 65.96 28.04
N GLU A 4 -44.68 65.14 29.10
CA GLU A 4 -44.14 63.78 29.13
C GLU A 4 -44.76 62.85 28.06
N PHE A 5 -44.11 61.70 27.77
CA PHE A 5 -44.72 60.35 27.64
C PHE A 5 -43.58 59.36 27.31
N SER A 6 -43.05 58.58 28.26
CA SER A 6 -43.60 57.33 28.82
C SER A 6 -43.45 56.10 27.91
N LEU A 7 -42.59 55.19 28.40
CA LEU A 7 -42.72 53.73 28.48
C LEU A 7 -42.93 52.85 27.22
N SER A 8 -42.05 51.84 27.16
CA SER A 8 -42.40 50.40 27.15
C SER A 8 -42.78 49.71 25.83
N LYS A 9 -41.92 48.74 25.48
CA LYS A 9 -42.19 47.43 24.85
C LYS A 9 -42.96 47.43 23.52
N ALA A 10 -42.31 46.88 22.49
CA ALA A 10 -42.62 45.53 21.98
C ALA A 10 -42.02 45.32 20.58
N ARG A 11 -41.65 44.06 20.31
CA ARG A 11 -41.87 43.34 19.03
C ARG A 11 -41.13 43.87 17.80
N GLU A 12 -40.12 43.14 17.35
CA GLU A 12 -40.21 42.04 16.37
C GLU A 12 -39.77 42.53 15.00
N GLN A 13 -39.02 41.67 14.29
CA GLN A 13 -38.71 41.74 12.87
C GLN A 13 -37.70 42.81 12.42
N ASN A 14 -36.44 42.37 12.29
CA ASN A 14 -35.74 42.64 11.03
C ASN A 14 -35.17 41.34 10.48
N GLY A 15 -35.70 40.98 9.31
CA GLY A 15 -35.65 39.67 8.70
C GLY A 15 -34.26 39.24 8.23
N LYS A 16 -34.04 37.95 8.43
CA LYS A 16 -33.09 37.05 7.78
C LYS A 16 -32.73 37.47 6.35
N ARG A 17 -31.43 37.66 6.08
CA ARG A 17 -30.85 37.34 4.76
C ARG A 17 -30.58 35.84 4.74
N PRO A 18 -30.98 35.08 3.70
CA PRO A 18 -30.74 33.64 3.68
C PRO A 18 -29.26 33.35 3.41
N LEU A 19 -28.67 32.51 4.26
CA LEU A 19 -27.42 31.82 3.98
C LEU A 19 -27.72 30.82 2.86
N VAL A 20 -26.97 30.92 1.76
CA VAL A 20 -26.99 29.91 0.70
C VAL A 20 -26.19 28.72 1.24
N GLU A 21 -26.88 27.84 1.96
CA GLU A 21 -26.39 26.52 2.35
C GLU A 21 -26.32 25.64 1.09
N GLY A 22 -25.13 25.60 0.48
CA GLY A 22 -24.81 24.64 -0.58
C GLY A 22 -24.52 23.26 0.00
N THR A 23 -25.55 22.61 0.55
CA THR A 23 -25.51 21.18 0.89
C THR A 23 -25.47 20.40 -0.40
N ILE A 24 -24.33 19.79 -0.72
CA ILE A 24 -24.22 18.86 -1.86
C ILE A 24 -25.01 17.60 -1.48
N GLU A 25 -26.27 17.52 -1.91
CA GLU A 25 -27.11 16.34 -1.73
C GLU A 25 -26.48 15.13 -2.42
N ARG A 26 -26.31 14.05 -1.66
CA ARG A 26 -25.88 12.74 -2.16
C ARG A 26 -27.13 11.99 -2.64
N PRO A 27 -27.23 11.55 -3.91
CA PRO A 27 -28.33 10.66 -4.27
C PRO A 27 -27.91 9.20 -4.02
N TYR A 28 -28.49 8.60 -2.99
CA TYR A 28 -28.80 7.17 -2.93
C TYR A 28 -30.31 7.09 -2.75
N ILE A 29 -31.07 6.56 -3.72
CA ILE A 29 -32.51 6.31 -3.51
C ILE A 29 -33.00 5.04 -4.22
N ASN A 30 -33.65 4.20 -3.43
CA ASN A 30 -34.50 3.05 -3.74
C ASN A 30 -35.77 3.10 -2.85
N GLU A 31 -36.73 2.22 -3.11
CA GLU A 31 -38.10 2.04 -2.57
C GLU A 31 -39.06 3.25 -2.47
N GLN A 32 -38.68 4.49 -2.82
CA GLN A 32 -39.63 5.63 -2.93
C GLN A 32 -39.51 6.50 -4.19
N GLY A 33 -38.93 5.97 -5.28
CA GLY A 33 -39.22 6.46 -6.64
C GLY A 33 -38.16 7.33 -7.32
N GLU A 34 -37.29 6.62 -8.07
CA GLU A 34 -36.51 7.03 -9.26
C GLU A 34 -35.01 7.40 -9.10
N PRO A 35 -34.17 7.03 -10.10
CA PRO A 35 -34.06 5.72 -10.75
C PRO A 35 -32.75 5.03 -10.32
N GLU A 36 -32.89 3.81 -9.82
CA GLU A 36 -31.79 2.87 -9.61
C GLU A 36 -30.97 2.78 -10.90
N ALA A 37 -29.71 3.19 -10.83
CA ALA A 37 -28.83 3.18 -11.98
C ALA A 37 -28.74 1.74 -12.49
N LEU A 38 -29.33 1.49 -13.65
CA LEU A 38 -29.19 0.25 -14.41
C LEU A 38 -27.70 -0.04 -14.59
N ILE A 39 -27.14 -0.86 -13.71
CA ILE A 39 -25.85 -1.50 -13.95
C ILE A 39 -26.09 -2.31 -15.23
N PRO A 40 -25.38 -2.03 -16.33
CA PRO A 40 -25.59 -2.80 -17.56
C PRO A 40 -25.39 -4.27 -17.22
N ALA A 41 -26.38 -5.10 -17.58
CA ALA A 41 -26.46 -6.51 -17.24
C ALA A 41 -25.07 -7.16 -17.38
N ALA A 42 -24.41 -7.38 -16.24
CA ALA A 42 -23.16 -8.11 -16.21
C ALA A 42 -23.50 -9.55 -16.59
N LEU A 43 -22.79 -10.13 -17.56
CA LEU A 43 -22.94 -11.55 -17.88
C LEU A 43 -22.91 -12.34 -16.57
N THR A 44 -24.04 -12.93 -16.23
CA THR A 44 -24.16 -13.75 -15.03
C THR A 44 -23.51 -15.11 -15.30
N LEU A 45 -23.05 -15.77 -14.24
CA LEU A 45 -22.46 -17.11 -14.40
C LEU A 45 -23.46 -18.09 -15.07
N GLU A 46 -24.76 -17.94 -14.78
CA GLU A 46 -25.81 -18.78 -15.37
C GLU A 46 -25.96 -18.58 -16.88
N GLU A 47 -25.74 -17.38 -17.40
CA GLU A 47 -25.76 -17.10 -18.84
C GLU A 47 -24.50 -17.59 -19.56
N VAL A 48 -23.38 -17.70 -18.83
CA VAL A 48 -22.10 -18.14 -19.39
C VAL A 48 -21.98 -19.67 -19.43
N LYS A 49 -22.58 -20.38 -18.45
CA LYS A 49 -22.50 -21.85 -18.34
C LYS A 49 -22.80 -22.59 -19.66
N PRO A 50 -23.90 -22.29 -20.38
CA PRO A 50 -24.22 -23.00 -21.62
C PRO A 50 -23.13 -22.90 -22.70
N SER A 51 -22.33 -21.84 -22.68
CA SER A 51 -21.22 -21.67 -23.63
C SER A 51 -20.04 -22.62 -23.38
N PHE A 52 -20.07 -23.38 -22.28
CA PHE A 52 -19.07 -24.37 -21.92
C PHE A 52 -19.59 -25.83 -21.95
N ASP A 53 -20.88 -26.06 -22.21
CA ASP A 53 -21.49 -27.40 -22.16
C ASP A 53 -20.81 -28.37 -23.13
N GLU A 54 -20.47 -27.92 -24.34
CA GLU A 54 -19.73 -28.72 -25.33
C GLU A 54 -18.36 -29.18 -24.80
N TYR A 55 -17.69 -28.36 -24.00
CA TYR A 55 -16.42 -28.75 -23.38
C TYR A 55 -16.64 -29.76 -22.26
N LEU A 56 -17.73 -29.65 -21.49
CA LEU A 56 -18.06 -30.61 -20.44
C LEU A 56 -18.31 -32.02 -21.01
N GLU A 57 -19.07 -32.11 -22.11
CA GLU A 57 -19.29 -33.38 -22.80
C GLU A 57 -17.99 -34.01 -23.30
N ARG A 58 -17.14 -33.19 -23.94
CA ARG A 58 -15.84 -33.63 -24.43
C ARG A 58 -14.91 -34.07 -23.30
N VAL A 59 -14.87 -33.34 -22.18
CA VAL A 59 -14.07 -33.72 -21.00
C VAL A 59 -14.53 -35.07 -20.47
N SER A 60 -15.85 -35.28 -20.31
CA SER A 60 -16.39 -36.55 -19.82
C SER A 60 -16.04 -37.73 -20.74
N LEU A 61 -16.03 -37.53 -22.07
CA LEU A 61 -15.60 -38.56 -23.01
C LEU A 61 -14.11 -38.92 -22.85
N PHE A 62 -13.26 -37.92 -22.68
CA PHE A 62 -11.82 -38.12 -22.47
C PHE A 62 -11.52 -38.78 -21.12
N GLU A 63 -12.28 -38.45 -20.06
CA GLU A 63 -12.16 -39.09 -18.75
C GLU A 63 -12.50 -40.58 -18.84
N LYS A 64 -13.67 -40.93 -19.41
CA LYS A 64 -14.06 -42.34 -19.61
C LYS A 64 -13.03 -43.11 -20.45
N SER A 65 -12.59 -42.50 -21.55
CA SER A 65 -11.60 -43.10 -22.43
C SER A 65 -10.22 -43.27 -21.75
N ALA A 66 -9.90 -42.46 -20.73
CA ALA A 66 -8.68 -42.59 -19.95
C ALA A 66 -8.81 -43.66 -18.86
N GLU A 67 -9.99 -43.77 -18.23
CA GLU A 67 -10.29 -44.78 -17.21
C GLU A 67 -10.29 -46.19 -17.81
N ASP A 68 -10.84 -46.35 -19.02
CA ASP A 68 -10.94 -47.64 -19.71
C ASP A 68 -9.62 -48.08 -20.36
N LEU A 69 -8.65 -47.17 -20.52
CA LEU A 69 -7.41 -47.45 -21.25
C LEU A 69 -6.34 -48.08 -20.36
N GLU A 70 -5.96 -49.33 -20.68
CA GLU A 70 -4.86 -50.04 -20.04
C GLU A 70 -3.64 -50.12 -20.99
N VAL A 71 -2.50 -49.57 -20.56
CA VAL A 71 -1.28 -49.53 -21.39
C VAL A 71 -0.46 -50.81 -21.20
N LYS A 72 -0.46 -51.68 -22.21
CA LYS A 72 0.25 -52.98 -22.20
C LYS A 72 1.26 -53.16 -23.33
N ASP A 73 1.15 -52.36 -24.39
CA ASP A 73 1.94 -52.45 -25.61
C ASP A 73 2.18 -51.04 -26.22
N ASP A 74 2.94 -50.99 -27.31
CA ASP A 74 3.25 -49.72 -27.98
C ASP A 74 2.01 -49.07 -28.62
N GLU A 75 0.99 -49.84 -29.03
CA GLU A 75 -0.26 -49.31 -29.61
C GLU A 75 -1.11 -48.61 -28.54
N THR A 76 -1.33 -49.25 -27.40
CA THR A 76 -2.02 -48.66 -26.25
C THR A 76 -1.24 -47.51 -25.63
N ARG A 77 0.10 -47.52 -25.71
CA ARG A 77 0.94 -46.36 -25.35
C ARG A 77 0.72 -45.17 -26.28
N GLU A 78 0.60 -45.40 -27.59
CA GLU A 78 0.30 -44.35 -28.56
C GLU A 78 -1.11 -43.78 -28.35
N GLN A 79 -2.10 -44.64 -28.09
CA GLN A 79 -3.45 -44.22 -27.72
C GLN A 79 -3.45 -43.34 -26.46
N ALA A 80 -2.69 -43.71 -25.43
CA ALA A 80 -2.55 -42.91 -24.21
C ALA A 80 -1.90 -41.54 -24.48
N ALA A 81 -0.88 -41.50 -25.34
CA ALA A 81 -0.24 -40.26 -25.74
C ALA A 81 -1.19 -39.33 -26.52
N ASN A 82 -1.99 -39.89 -27.42
CA ASN A 82 -3.00 -39.17 -28.20
C ASN A 82 -4.13 -38.63 -27.32
N LEU A 83 -4.60 -39.44 -26.36
CA LEU A 83 -5.60 -39.02 -25.38
C LEU A 83 -5.08 -37.89 -24.49
N ALA A 84 -3.85 -38.01 -23.98
CA ALA A 84 -3.20 -36.94 -23.20
C ALA A 84 -3.01 -35.65 -24.02
N ALA A 85 -2.70 -35.76 -25.31
CA ALA A 85 -2.59 -34.61 -26.21
C ALA A 85 -3.95 -33.95 -26.49
N GLY A 86 -5.00 -34.74 -26.71
CA GLY A 86 -6.37 -34.26 -26.91
C GLY A 86 -6.93 -33.54 -25.68
N ALA A 87 -6.74 -34.11 -24.48
CA ALA A 87 -7.14 -33.48 -23.22
C ALA A 87 -6.47 -32.10 -23.04
N LYS A 88 -5.19 -31.97 -23.41
CA LYS A 88 -4.48 -30.68 -23.39
C LYS A 88 -5.03 -29.67 -24.38
N LYS A 89 -5.46 -30.10 -25.57
CA LYS A 89 -6.08 -29.22 -26.56
C LYS A 89 -7.42 -28.69 -26.04
N ILE A 90 -8.24 -29.54 -25.43
CA ILE A 90 -9.51 -29.14 -24.82
C ILE A 90 -9.26 -28.16 -23.67
N SER A 91 -8.31 -28.45 -22.79
CA SER A 91 -7.91 -27.55 -21.69
C SER A 91 -7.50 -26.16 -22.22
N LYS A 92 -6.68 -26.11 -23.28
CA LYS A 92 -6.31 -24.84 -23.93
C LYS A 92 -7.50 -24.11 -24.55
N ALA A 93 -8.44 -24.83 -25.16
CA ALA A 93 -9.65 -24.26 -25.75
C ALA A 93 -10.58 -23.65 -24.69
N VAL A 94 -10.76 -24.34 -23.55
CA VAL A 94 -11.51 -23.81 -22.40
C VAL A 94 -10.85 -22.53 -21.85
N ASP A 95 -9.53 -22.52 -21.71
CA ASP A 95 -8.79 -21.33 -21.27
C ASP A 95 -8.91 -20.16 -22.26
N ALA A 96 -8.90 -20.43 -23.56
CA ALA A 96 -9.11 -19.43 -24.59
C ALA A 96 -10.53 -18.85 -24.51
N ARG A 97 -11.55 -19.72 -24.41
CA ARG A 97 -12.94 -19.29 -24.27
C ARG A 97 -13.18 -18.50 -22.99
N ARG A 98 -12.58 -18.90 -21.87
CA ARG A 98 -12.59 -18.13 -20.61
C ARG A 98 -12.06 -16.71 -20.83
N LYS A 99 -10.92 -16.58 -21.51
CA LYS A 99 -10.32 -15.27 -21.81
C LYS A 99 -11.23 -14.42 -22.70
N GLU A 100 -11.85 -15.01 -23.72
CA GLU A 100 -12.81 -14.30 -24.58
C GLU A 100 -14.02 -13.77 -23.79
N VAL A 101 -14.60 -14.60 -22.92
CA VAL A 101 -15.76 -14.23 -22.10
C VAL A 101 -15.41 -13.12 -21.12
N ILE A 102 -14.23 -13.17 -20.49
CA ILE A 102 -13.82 -12.19 -19.47
C ILE A 102 -13.23 -10.92 -20.09
N ALA A 103 -12.71 -10.95 -21.32
CA ALA A 103 -12.00 -9.83 -21.94
C ALA A 103 -12.77 -8.49 -21.94
N PRO A 104 -14.09 -8.43 -22.25
CA PRO A 104 -14.84 -7.18 -22.18
C PRO A 104 -14.91 -6.61 -20.75
N ALA A 105 -15.18 -7.47 -19.76
CA ALA A 105 -15.24 -7.07 -18.35
C ALA A 105 -13.86 -6.64 -17.84
N GLU A 106 -12.80 -7.36 -18.20
CA GLU A 106 -11.42 -7.01 -17.85
C GLU A 106 -11.01 -5.67 -18.46
N SER A 107 -11.38 -5.40 -19.72
CA SER A 107 -11.13 -4.11 -20.38
C SER A 107 -11.85 -2.96 -19.69
N PHE A 108 -13.11 -3.15 -19.29
CA PHE A 108 -13.87 -2.17 -18.52
C PHE A 108 -13.20 -1.90 -17.16
N VAL A 109 -12.86 -2.95 -16.40
CA VAL A 109 -12.16 -2.81 -15.11
C VAL A 109 -10.83 -2.08 -15.27
N LYS A 110 -10.04 -2.41 -16.30
CA LYS A 110 -8.79 -1.69 -16.61
C LYS A 110 -9.04 -0.21 -16.89
N SER A 111 -10.09 0.11 -17.65
CA SER A 111 -10.45 1.50 -17.98
C SER A 111 -10.90 2.30 -16.76
N VAL A 112 -11.75 1.71 -15.91
CA VAL A 112 -12.17 2.32 -14.64
C VAL A 112 -10.97 2.53 -13.72
N ASN A 113 -10.11 1.53 -13.57
CA ASN A 113 -8.90 1.66 -12.76
C ASN A 113 -7.96 2.74 -13.31
N ALA A 114 -7.78 2.81 -14.62
CA ALA A 114 -6.98 3.86 -15.26
C ALA A 114 -7.58 5.26 -15.05
N PHE A 115 -8.90 5.39 -15.08
CA PHE A 115 -9.59 6.63 -14.76
C PHE A 115 -9.40 7.02 -13.29
N CYS A 116 -9.62 6.08 -12.36
CA CYS A 116 -9.42 6.28 -10.92
C CYS A 116 -7.97 6.67 -10.58
N ARG A 117 -6.98 6.13 -11.29
CA ARG A 117 -5.56 6.51 -11.14
C ARG A 117 -5.32 8.00 -11.29
N LYS A 118 -6.06 8.69 -12.17
CA LYS A 118 -5.96 10.15 -12.32
C LYS A 118 -6.25 10.92 -11.03
N PHE A 119 -7.07 10.36 -10.15
CA PHE A 119 -7.37 10.95 -8.83
C PHE A 119 -6.41 10.44 -7.77
N THR A 120 -6.19 9.13 -7.68
CA THR A 120 -5.35 8.55 -6.63
C THR A 120 -3.91 9.04 -6.72
N ASP A 121 -3.37 9.22 -7.92
CA ASP A 121 -1.99 9.68 -8.12
C ASP A 121 -1.85 11.16 -7.72
N ARG A 122 -2.86 11.98 -8.02
CA ARG A 122 -2.90 13.40 -7.62
C ARG A 122 -3.07 13.56 -6.11
N LEU A 123 -3.94 12.78 -5.50
CA LEU A 123 -4.14 12.77 -4.05
C LEU A 123 -2.91 12.25 -3.33
N SER A 124 -2.26 11.21 -3.85
CA SER A 124 -0.97 10.71 -3.34
C SER A 124 0.12 11.78 -3.43
N THR A 125 0.20 12.49 -4.55
CA THR A 125 1.13 13.62 -4.72
C THR A 125 0.83 14.73 -3.71
N ALA A 126 -0.43 15.12 -3.54
CA ALA A 126 -0.84 16.14 -2.58
C ALA A 126 -0.51 15.73 -1.14
N ALA A 127 -0.78 14.47 -0.76
CA ALA A 127 -0.42 13.91 0.54
C ALA A 127 1.10 13.93 0.76
N GLY A 128 1.89 13.55 -0.26
CA GLY A 128 3.35 13.61 -0.21
C GLY A 128 3.90 15.02 -0.03
N ILE A 129 3.31 16.02 -0.72
CA ILE A 129 3.68 17.44 -0.54
C ILE A 129 3.34 17.90 0.88
N ALA A 130 2.17 17.57 1.40
CA ALA A 130 1.76 17.93 2.75
C ALA A 130 2.68 17.30 3.81
N GLY A 131 2.96 16.00 3.71
CA GLY A 131 3.87 15.29 4.60
C GLY A 131 5.30 15.83 4.56
N ARG A 132 5.79 16.24 3.38
CA ARG A 132 7.11 16.90 3.27
C ARG A 132 7.15 18.23 4.00
N LYS A 133 6.11 19.07 3.87
CA LYS A 133 6.03 20.34 4.59
C LYS A 133 5.96 20.16 6.11
N GLU A 134 5.25 19.12 6.57
CA GLU A 134 5.21 18.75 7.99
C GLU A 134 6.61 18.35 8.48
N LEU A 135 7.32 17.52 7.72
CA LEU A 135 8.70 17.13 8.03
C LEU A 135 9.66 18.33 8.05
N ASP A 136 9.57 19.23 7.07
CA ASP A 136 10.38 20.45 7.02
C ASP A 136 10.13 21.33 8.24
N TYR A 137 8.87 21.45 8.67
CA TYR A 137 8.52 22.19 9.89
C TYR A 137 9.11 21.55 11.15
N ILE A 138 8.97 20.22 11.30
CA ILE A 138 9.56 19.49 12.44
C ILE A 138 11.09 19.68 12.48
N ASN A 139 11.75 19.59 11.32
CA ASN A 139 13.19 19.84 11.21
C ASN A 139 13.57 21.28 11.59
N LEU A 140 12.80 22.28 11.14
CA LEU A 140 13.02 23.68 11.52
C LEU A 140 12.86 23.92 13.02
N GLN A 141 11.85 23.31 13.64
CA GLN A 141 11.66 23.39 15.09
C GLN A 141 12.83 22.73 15.83
N GLU A 142 13.32 21.59 15.34
CA GLU A 142 14.44 20.88 15.96
C GLU A 142 15.74 21.68 15.84
N MET A 143 15.98 22.34 14.71
CA MET A 143 17.11 23.24 14.51
C MET A 143 17.06 24.44 15.47
N LYS A 144 15.89 25.07 15.62
CA LYS A 144 15.70 26.18 16.58
C LYS A 144 15.94 25.74 18.01
N ARG A 145 15.45 24.56 18.39
CA ARG A 145 15.67 23.98 19.72
C ARG A 145 17.15 23.80 20.01
N ARG A 146 17.90 23.22 19.06
CA ARG A 146 19.35 23.03 19.18
C ARG A 146 20.12 24.34 19.28
N GLU A 147 19.70 25.36 18.53
CA GLU A 147 20.32 26.69 18.61
C GLU A 147 20.05 27.37 19.96
N GLN A 148 18.83 27.28 20.47
CA GLN A 148 18.48 27.80 21.80
C GLN A 148 19.27 27.09 22.90
N GLU A 149 19.39 25.77 22.82
CA GLU A 149 20.21 24.99 23.76
C GLU A 149 21.67 25.44 23.72
N ARG A 150 22.25 25.60 22.52
CA ARG A 150 23.63 26.10 22.35
C ARG A 150 23.81 27.49 22.95
N LEU A 151 22.91 28.44 22.65
CA LEU A 151 22.98 29.80 23.18
C LEU A 151 22.82 29.84 24.70
N ALA A 152 21.93 29.02 25.24
CA ALA A 152 21.70 28.92 26.67
C ALA A 152 22.92 28.34 27.39
N LEU A 153 23.55 27.30 26.85
CA LEU A 153 24.82 26.75 27.33
C LEU A 153 25.98 27.76 27.26
N GLU A 154 26.09 28.51 26.15
CA GLU A 154 27.10 29.56 26.02
C GLU A 154 26.88 30.70 27.04
N ALA A 155 25.64 31.09 27.29
CA ALA A 155 25.29 32.13 28.26
C ALA A 155 25.58 31.66 29.69
N THR A 156 25.20 30.44 30.07
CA THR A 156 25.49 29.89 31.40
C THR A 156 26.99 29.71 31.61
N ALA A 157 27.73 29.25 30.60
CA ALA A 157 29.19 29.14 30.68
C ALA A 157 29.85 30.50 30.88
N LYS A 158 29.36 31.57 30.23
CA LYS A 158 29.85 32.94 30.44
C LYS A 158 29.54 33.45 31.85
N LEU A 159 28.31 33.23 32.33
CA LEU A 159 27.89 33.62 33.67
C LEU A 159 28.69 32.88 34.75
N GLN A 160 28.87 31.56 34.60
CA GLN A 160 29.70 30.77 35.51
C GLN A 160 31.14 31.25 35.54
N LYS A 161 31.72 31.62 34.40
CA LYS A 161 33.07 32.20 34.34
C LYS A 161 33.16 33.53 35.11
N GLN A 162 32.12 34.37 35.08
CA GLN A 162 32.09 35.62 35.83
C GLN A 162 31.97 35.36 37.34
N ILE A 163 31.05 34.49 37.75
CA ILE A 163 30.87 34.09 39.15
C ILE A 163 32.16 33.47 39.69
N ASN A 164 32.81 32.58 38.94
CA ASN A 164 34.08 31.97 39.33
C ASN A 164 35.19 33.02 39.52
N LYS A 165 35.25 34.04 38.65
CA LYS A 165 36.22 35.15 38.77
C LYS A 165 35.95 36.01 40.00
N GLU A 166 34.69 36.31 40.30
CA GLU A 166 34.32 37.11 41.47
C GLU A 166 34.51 36.34 42.79
N ALA A 167 34.16 35.07 42.81
CA ALA A 167 34.38 34.16 43.92
C ALA A 167 35.88 34.00 44.24
N ALA A 168 36.72 33.86 43.21
CA ALA A 168 38.18 33.83 43.36
C ALA A 168 38.73 35.14 43.96
N LYS A 169 38.23 36.31 43.51
CA LYS A 169 38.63 37.61 44.10
C LYS A 169 38.22 37.74 45.57
N LYS A 170 37.08 37.17 45.95
CA LYS A 170 36.55 37.21 47.32
C LYS A 170 36.99 36.04 48.21
N HIS A 171 37.74 35.06 47.68
CA HIS A 171 38.15 33.83 48.36
C HIS A 171 36.96 33.02 48.93
N ILE A 172 35.85 32.97 48.20
CA ILE A 172 34.65 32.19 48.55
C ILE A 172 34.45 31.11 47.47
N GLU A 173 33.86 29.97 47.83
CA GLU A 173 33.55 28.92 46.86
C GLU A 173 32.49 29.38 45.84
N PRO A 174 32.70 29.14 44.54
CA PRO A 174 31.78 29.58 43.50
C PRO A 174 30.49 28.77 43.49
N ILE A 175 29.36 29.46 43.48
CA ILE A 175 28.03 28.87 43.30
C ILE A 175 27.90 28.41 41.83
N GLN A 176 27.46 27.17 41.61
CA GLN A 176 27.24 26.62 40.28
C GLN A 176 25.84 27.00 39.77
N VAL A 177 25.78 27.59 38.58
CA VAL A 177 24.52 27.93 37.90
C VAL A 177 23.96 26.66 37.26
N ALA A 178 22.71 26.32 37.59
CA ALA A 178 22.02 25.18 37.02
C ALA A 178 21.86 25.32 35.49
N ALA A 179 22.03 24.21 34.76
CA ALA A 179 21.84 24.18 33.32
C ALA A 179 20.37 24.43 32.95
N PRO A 180 20.08 25.26 31.94
CA PRO A 180 18.72 25.53 31.50
C PRO A 180 18.13 24.30 30.80
N VAL A 181 16.96 23.85 31.26
CA VAL A 181 16.21 22.73 30.69
C VAL A 181 15.39 23.25 29.51
N VAL A 182 15.80 22.93 28.29
CA VAL A 182 15.02 23.23 27.07
C VAL A 182 13.90 22.18 26.95
N PRO A 183 12.62 22.58 26.84
CA PRO A 183 11.51 21.64 26.76
C PRO A 183 11.64 20.74 25.52
N GLU A 184 11.47 19.42 25.71
CA GLU A 184 11.49 18.43 24.64
C GLU A 184 10.27 18.57 23.73
N MET A 185 10.48 18.46 22.42
CA MET A 185 9.40 18.61 21.44
C MET A 185 8.52 17.36 21.41
N GLN A 186 7.21 17.57 21.41
CA GLN A 186 6.24 16.48 21.29
C GLN A 186 6.32 15.87 19.89
N THR A 187 6.66 14.58 19.79
CA THR A 187 6.82 13.84 18.53
C THR A 187 5.50 13.39 17.90
N THR A 188 4.38 13.67 18.56
CA THR A 188 3.03 13.23 18.15
C THR A 188 2.08 14.42 18.13
N ALA A 189 1.49 14.71 16.98
CA ALA A 189 0.43 15.70 16.85
C ALA A 189 -0.89 15.00 16.53
N ARG A 190 -1.93 15.25 17.34
CA ARG A 190 -3.28 14.74 17.10
C ARG A 190 -4.09 15.80 16.36
N THR A 191 -4.52 15.49 15.15
CA THR A 191 -5.32 16.42 14.33
C THR A 191 -6.81 16.33 14.68
N GLU A 192 -7.56 17.40 14.43
CA GLU A 192 -9.02 17.46 14.65
C GLU A 192 -9.79 16.42 13.81
N SER A 193 -9.22 15.99 12.68
CA SER A 193 -9.76 14.92 11.84
C SER A 193 -9.55 13.51 12.42
N GLY A 194 -8.96 13.38 13.60
CA GLY A 194 -8.73 12.10 14.28
C GLY A 194 -7.48 11.35 13.81
N VAL A 195 -6.73 11.88 12.83
CA VAL A 195 -5.47 11.29 12.36
C VAL A 195 -4.32 11.76 13.26
N THR A 196 -3.50 10.83 13.74
CA THR A 196 -2.31 11.13 14.53
C THR A 196 -1.09 11.02 13.63
N SER A 197 -0.33 12.11 13.46
CA SER A 197 0.95 12.06 12.77
C SER A 197 2.05 11.70 13.76
N PHE A 198 2.91 10.74 13.39
CA PHE A 198 4.05 10.30 14.17
C PHE A 198 5.28 10.19 13.28
N THR A 199 6.41 10.69 13.76
CA THR A 199 7.69 10.61 13.03
C THR A 199 8.38 9.29 13.37
N VAL A 200 8.60 8.42 12.38
CA VAL A 200 9.37 7.17 12.54
C VAL A 200 10.75 7.33 11.90
N LYS A 201 11.79 6.96 12.63
CA LYS A 201 13.14 6.80 12.07
C LYS A 201 13.30 5.35 11.64
N THR A 202 13.30 5.09 10.34
CA THR A 202 13.60 3.77 9.76
C THR A 202 15.07 3.74 9.36
N TRP A 203 15.78 2.67 9.72
CA TRP A 203 17.15 2.42 9.27
C TRP A 203 17.09 1.70 7.93
N GLU A 204 17.68 2.29 6.89
CA GLU A 204 17.87 1.65 5.59
C GLU A 204 19.28 1.07 5.53
N VAL A 205 19.40 -0.16 5.01
CA VAL A 205 20.68 -0.86 4.84
C VAL A 205 20.98 -0.97 3.35
N GLU A 206 22.12 -0.39 2.95
CA GLU A 206 22.67 -0.54 1.61
C GLU A 206 23.93 -1.41 1.69
N VAL A 207 24.00 -2.45 0.87
CA VAL A 207 25.17 -3.34 0.80
C VAL A 207 26.22 -2.72 -0.12
N VAL A 208 27.29 -2.17 0.47
CA VAL A 208 28.40 -1.56 -0.28
C VAL A 208 29.35 -2.62 -0.87
N SER A 209 29.54 -3.75 -0.18
CA SER A 209 30.43 -4.84 -0.59
C SER A 209 29.87 -6.20 -0.17
N GLU A 210 29.58 -7.07 -1.14
CA GLU A 210 28.94 -8.38 -0.90
C GLU A 210 29.82 -9.36 -0.11
N ASN A 211 31.15 -9.25 -0.22
CA ASN A 211 32.10 -10.18 0.41
C ASN A 211 32.34 -9.88 1.89
N GLU A 212 32.02 -8.67 2.34
CA GLU A 212 32.16 -8.24 3.74
C GLU A 212 30.88 -8.51 4.55
N VAL A 213 29.77 -8.83 3.87
CA VAL A 213 28.51 -9.20 4.53
C VAL A 213 28.67 -10.58 5.17
N PRO A 214 28.44 -10.73 6.48
CA PRO A 214 28.48 -12.03 7.14
C PRO A 214 27.54 -13.03 6.46
N ARG A 215 27.98 -14.28 6.29
CA ARG A 215 27.24 -15.32 5.56
C ARG A 215 25.84 -15.59 6.13
N GLU A 216 25.61 -15.26 7.40
CA GLU A 216 24.30 -15.34 8.07
C GLU A 216 23.23 -14.45 7.42
N PHE A 217 23.65 -13.33 6.82
CA PHE A 217 22.77 -12.40 6.10
C PHE A 217 22.77 -12.62 4.58
N CYS A 218 23.58 -13.56 4.08
CA CYS A 218 23.65 -13.92 2.66
C CYS A 218 22.68 -15.06 2.34
N SER A 219 21.65 -14.80 1.54
CA SER A 219 20.76 -15.86 1.03
C SER A 219 21.26 -16.38 -0.33
N SER A 220 21.23 -17.71 -0.51
CA SER A 220 21.63 -18.33 -1.78
C SER A 220 20.56 -18.11 -2.86
N ASP A 221 20.94 -17.50 -3.99
CA ASP A 221 20.04 -17.31 -5.13
C ASP A 221 19.79 -18.65 -5.88
N MET A 222 18.63 -19.25 -5.61
CA MET A 222 18.19 -20.50 -6.23
C MET A 222 18.05 -20.41 -7.75
N ARG A 223 17.84 -19.21 -8.31
CA ARG A 223 17.72 -19.02 -9.76
C ARG A 223 19.07 -19.25 -10.44
N LYS A 224 20.14 -18.65 -9.89
CA LYS A 224 21.52 -18.83 -10.38
C LYS A 224 21.99 -20.28 -10.20
N LEU A 225 21.65 -20.90 -9.07
CA LEU A 225 21.96 -22.33 -8.85
C LEU A 225 21.30 -23.23 -9.90
N ARG A 226 20.02 -23.03 -10.22
CA ARG A 226 19.31 -23.81 -11.26
C ARG A 226 19.92 -23.60 -12.65
N GLU A 227 20.38 -22.39 -12.95
CA GLU A 227 21.06 -22.09 -14.21
C GLU A 227 22.41 -22.82 -14.32
N ALA A 228 23.21 -22.83 -13.25
CA ALA A 228 24.44 -23.62 -13.18
C ALA A 228 24.19 -25.12 -13.39
N VAL A 229 23.15 -25.68 -12.74
CA VAL A 229 22.75 -27.08 -12.92
C VAL A 229 22.30 -27.37 -14.36
N LYS A 230 21.61 -26.42 -15.01
CA LYS A 230 21.21 -26.53 -16.43
C LYS A 230 22.43 -26.48 -17.36
N ASN A 231 23.46 -25.72 -17.00
CA ASN A 231 24.72 -25.61 -17.74
C ASN A 231 25.67 -26.80 -17.50
N GLY A 232 25.24 -27.84 -16.78
CA GLY A 232 25.99 -29.08 -16.61
C GLY A 232 26.81 -29.16 -15.32
N VAL A 233 26.73 -28.17 -14.42
CA VAL A 233 27.37 -28.27 -13.10
C VAL A 233 26.57 -29.26 -12.25
N ARG A 234 27.14 -30.44 -12.01
CA ARG A 234 26.52 -31.52 -11.22
C ARG A 234 27.07 -31.65 -9.80
N ASP A 235 28.11 -30.88 -9.47
CA ASP A 235 28.69 -30.80 -8.14
C ASP A 235 28.87 -29.33 -7.73
N VAL A 236 28.24 -28.94 -6.62
CA VAL A 236 28.33 -27.59 -6.02
C VAL A 236 28.48 -27.80 -4.52
N ALA A 237 29.56 -27.24 -3.95
CA ALA A 237 29.83 -27.35 -2.53
C ALA A 237 28.63 -26.88 -1.69
N GLY A 238 28.06 -27.80 -0.89
CA GLY A 238 26.90 -27.54 -0.03
C GLY A 238 25.52 -27.76 -0.68
N CYS A 239 25.44 -28.26 -1.92
CA CYS A 239 24.18 -28.60 -2.60
C CYS A 239 24.17 -30.06 -3.08
N ARG A 240 23.01 -30.74 -2.97
CA ARG A 240 22.80 -32.09 -3.55
C ARG A 240 21.90 -32.00 -4.78
N ILE A 241 22.40 -32.44 -5.93
CA ILE A 241 21.67 -32.44 -7.21
C ILE A 241 21.24 -33.88 -7.51
N TYR A 242 19.95 -34.09 -7.84
CA TYR A 242 19.40 -35.41 -8.19
C TYR A 242 18.44 -35.31 -9.39
N GLU A 243 18.32 -36.39 -10.16
CA GLU A 243 17.45 -36.49 -11.33
C GLU A 243 16.11 -37.13 -10.97
N LYS A 244 15.00 -36.47 -11.35
CA LYS A 244 13.64 -36.99 -11.20
C LYS A 244 13.04 -37.15 -12.60
N VAL A 245 12.75 -38.38 -13.00
CA VAL A 245 12.12 -38.68 -14.29
C VAL A 245 10.60 -38.48 -14.15
N GLU A 246 10.06 -37.52 -14.90
CA GLU A 246 8.63 -37.26 -15.00
C GLU A 246 8.24 -37.26 -16.48
N ILE A 247 7.19 -38.00 -16.85
CA ILE A 247 6.63 -37.93 -18.21
C ILE A 247 5.87 -36.62 -18.32
N ARG A 248 6.46 -35.65 -19.03
CA ARG A 248 5.85 -34.34 -19.28
C ARG A 248 5.37 -34.26 -20.71
N HIS A 249 4.07 -34.38 -20.89
CA HIS A 249 3.43 -34.04 -22.15
C HIS A 249 3.54 -32.52 -22.36
N ARG A 250 4.13 -32.05 -23.47
CA ARG A 250 4.13 -30.62 -23.85
C ARG A 250 3.05 -30.40 -24.91
N SER A 251 2.27 -29.34 -24.78
CA SER A 251 1.27 -28.92 -25.77
C SER A 251 1.62 -27.59 -26.37
#